data_AF-A0A424JEJ8-F1
#
_entry.id   AF-A0A424JEJ8-F1
#
_cell.length_a   1.000
_cell.length_b   1.000
_cell.length_c   1.000
_cell.angle_alpha   90.00
_cell.angle_beta   90.00
_cell.angle_gamma   90.00
#
_symmetry.space_group_name_H-M   'P 1'
#
loop_
_entity.id
_entity.type
_entity.pdbx_description
1 polymer ?
#
loop_
_entity_poly.entity_id
_entity_poly.type
_entity_poly.pdbx_seq_one_letter_code
_entity_poly.pdbx_strand_id
1 'polypeptide(L)'
;MIRYIKLYDLIGFKVCWVLCAFCSIWNQPYLGPIATLLFILIHLFFVNFRSRDIKVIIIAILCGLILDSSFSNLSLISYKGGILAKYSLSPLWILSMWAGFALSMLYTLESIREKYILSSLLGLVGGPLSYSAGVGIGSITILTTYSYIYLAIAWALIVPLLFKYANNQD
;
A
#
# COMPACT_ATOMS: atom_id res chain seq x y z
N MET A 1 22.34 -6.81 -12.26
CA MET A 1 21.37 -5.73 -12.53
C MET A 1 20.05 -5.94 -11.76
N ILE A 2 19.33 -7.05 -11.99
CA ILE A 2 18.02 -7.35 -11.35
C ILE A 2 18.05 -7.28 -9.81
N ARG A 3 19.11 -7.80 -9.16
CA ARG A 3 19.26 -7.75 -7.69
C ARG A 3 19.36 -6.32 -7.13
N TYR A 4 19.96 -5.39 -7.87
CA TYR A 4 20.08 -3.98 -7.44
C TYR A 4 18.75 -3.24 -7.53
N ILE A 5 17.94 -3.54 -8.56
CA ILE A 5 16.59 -2.97 -8.73
C ILE A 5 15.68 -3.43 -7.58
N LYS A 6 15.70 -4.73 -7.24
CA LYS A 6 14.92 -5.25 -6.09
C LYS A 6 15.30 -4.59 -4.77
N LEU A 7 16.60 -4.35 -4.55
CA LEU A 7 17.06 -3.67 -3.33
C LEU A 7 16.63 -2.20 -3.32
N TYR A 8 16.77 -1.50 -4.45
CA TYR A 8 16.29 -0.13 -4.63
C TYR A 8 14.78 -0.03 -4.35
N ASP A 9 13.97 -0.93 -4.89
CA ASP A 9 12.52 -0.92 -4.69
C ASP A 9 12.13 -1.16 -3.24
N LEU A 10 12.79 -2.11 -2.59
CA LEU A 10 12.53 -2.45 -1.20
C LEU A 10 12.88 -1.26 -0.28
N ILE A 11 14.05 -0.65 -0.47
CA ILE A 11 14.48 0.50 0.32
C ILE A 11 13.60 1.72 0.03
N GLY A 12 13.39 2.03 -1.26
CA GLY A 12 12.58 3.16 -1.71
C GLY A 12 11.15 3.07 -1.19
N PHE A 13 10.51 1.90 -1.31
CA PHE A 13 9.18 1.67 -0.75
C PHE A 13 9.15 1.88 0.77
N LYS A 14 10.14 1.38 1.51
CA LYS A 14 10.21 1.59 2.97
C LYS A 14 10.41 3.05 3.35
N VAL A 15 11.25 3.80 2.63
CA VAL A 15 11.42 5.25 2.83
C VAL A 15 10.10 5.99 2.57
N CYS A 16 9.45 5.71 1.44
CA CYS A 16 8.15 6.31 1.10
C CYS A 16 7.08 5.97 2.15
N TRP A 17 7.04 4.72 2.62
CA TRP A 17 6.13 4.30 3.67
C TRP A 17 6.36 5.09 4.96
N VAL A 18 7.60 5.21 5.41
CA VAL A 18 7.95 5.97 6.62
C VAL A 18 7.55 7.44 6.46
N LEU A 19 7.86 8.06 5.31
CA LEU A 19 7.47 9.45 5.04
C LEU A 19 5.94 9.63 5.04
N CYS A 20 5.19 8.74 4.40
CA CYS A 20 3.72 8.77 4.42
C CYS A 20 3.18 8.71 5.86
N ALA A 21 3.72 7.84 6.71
CA ALA A 21 3.27 7.70 8.09
C ALA A 21 3.64 8.91 8.95
N PHE A 22 4.92 9.32 9.00
CA PHE A 22 5.36 10.42 9.87
C PHE A 22 4.88 11.79 9.41
N CYS A 23 4.86 12.06 8.10
CA CYS A 23 4.41 13.36 7.63
C CYS A 23 2.89 13.57 7.86
N SER A 24 2.11 12.49 8.03
CA SER A 24 0.69 12.58 8.40
C SER A 24 0.47 13.18 9.80
N ILE A 25 1.37 12.89 10.76
CA ILE A 25 1.29 13.40 12.14
C ILE A 25 1.94 14.78 12.29
N TRP A 26 2.89 15.13 11.42
CA TRP A 26 3.57 16.43 11.41
C TRP A 26 2.81 17.54 10.67
N ASN A 27 1.52 17.35 10.38
CA ASN A 27 0.70 18.27 9.59
C ASN A 27 1.25 18.56 8.18
N GLN A 28 2.06 17.64 7.62
CA GLN A 28 2.60 17.73 6.25
C GLN A 28 2.18 16.51 5.41
N PRO A 29 0.88 16.16 5.36
CA PRO A 29 0.40 14.87 4.86
C PRO A 29 0.67 14.60 3.37
N TYR A 30 1.12 15.61 2.61
CA TYR A 30 1.39 15.51 1.18
C TYR A 30 2.86 15.21 0.84
N LEU A 31 3.80 15.35 1.79
CA LEU A 31 5.21 15.05 1.54
C LEU A 31 5.46 13.57 1.25
N GLY A 32 4.77 12.66 1.95
CA GLY A 32 4.80 11.23 1.65
C GLY A 32 4.32 10.87 0.24
N PRO A 33 3.13 11.34 -0.18
CA PRO A 33 2.66 11.23 -1.56
C PRO A 33 3.64 11.78 -2.60
N ILE A 34 4.21 12.96 -2.37
CA ILE A 34 5.20 13.55 -3.29
C ILE A 34 6.44 12.66 -3.38
N ALA A 35 6.97 12.19 -2.24
CA ALA A 35 8.11 11.28 -2.22
C ALA A 35 7.81 9.95 -2.92
N THR A 36 6.60 9.42 -2.76
CA THR A 36 6.16 8.18 -3.42
C THR A 36 6.04 8.37 -4.94
N LEU A 37 5.48 9.51 -5.38
CA LEU A 37 5.41 9.84 -6.80
C LEU A 37 6.81 9.95 -7.40
N LEU A 38 7.74 10.65 -6.75
CA LEU A 38 9.13 10.74 -7.19
C LEU A 38 9.80 9.36 -7.25
N PHE A 39 9.61 8.53 -6.24
CA PHE A 39 10.13 7.16 -6.23
C PHE A 39 9.61 6.33 -7.42
N ILE A 40 8.30 6.38 -7.69
CA ILE A 40 7.70 5.69 -8.84
C ILE A 40 8.30 6.24 -10.14
N LEU A 41 8.33 7.56 -10.32
CA LEU A 41 8.90 8.17 -11.54
C LEU A 41 10.36 7.77 -11.75
N ILE A 42 11.18 7.77 -10.69
CA ILE A 42 12.58 7.33 -10.75
C ILE A 42 12.65 5.84 -11.13
N HIS A 43 11.80 5.00 -10.54
CA HIS A 43 11.72 3.59 -10.90
C HIS A 43 11.39 3.40 -12.39
N LEU A 44 10.49 4.20 -12.97
CA LEU A 44 10.16 4.14 -14.41
C LEU A 44 11.39 4.37 -15.30
N PHE A 45 12.39 5.12 -14.85
CA PHE A 45 13.63 5.31 -15.63
C PHE A 45 14.56 4.09 -15.59
N PHE A 46 14.46 3.26 -14.55
CA PHE A 46 15.33 2.09 -14.39
C PHE A 46 14.75 0.81 -14.98
N VAL A 47 13.43 0.76 -15.23
CA VAL A 47 12.72 -0.45 -15.60
C VAL A 47 11.81 -0.20 -16.80
N ASN A 48 11.77 -1.15 -17.74
CA ASN A 48 10.85 -1.08 -18.87
C ASN A 48 9.42 -1.32 -18.40
N PHE A 49 8.70 -0.23 -18.15
CA PHE A 49 7.33 -0.26 -17.67
C PHE A 49 6.37 -0.76 -18.74
N ARG A 50 5.56 -1.77 -18.40
CA ARG A 50 4.48 -2.23 -19.29
C ARG A 50 3.18 -1.52 -18.93
N SER A 51 2.29 -1.37 -19.90
CA SER A 51 0.94 -0.85 -19.66
C SER A 51 0.19 -1.64 -18.58
N ARG A 52 0.51 -2.92 -18.43
CA ARG A 52 0.04 -3.78 -17.34
C ARG A 52 0.39 -3.22 -15.96
N ASP A 53 1.64 -2.80 -15.77
CA ASP A 53 2.16 -2.41 -14.46
C ASP A 53 1.43 -1.16 -13.95
N ILE A 54 1.14 -0.21 -14.86
CA ILE A 54 0.29 0.96 -14.59
C ILE A 54 -1.11 0.53 -14.16
N LYS A 55 -1.75 -0.41 -14.89
CA LYS A 55 -3.09 -0.90 -14.54
C LYS A 55 -3.13 -1.52 -13.16
N VAL A 56 -2.14 -2.36 -12.81
CA VAL A 56 -2.05 -2.99 -11.49
C VAL A 56 -1.91 -1.95 -10.38
N ILE A 57 -1.08 -0.92 -10.57
CA ILE A 57 -0.92 0.19 -9.61
C ILE A 57 -2.23 0.95 -9.45
N ILE A 58 -2.91 1.31 -10.54
CA ILE A 58 -4.20 2.00 -10.49
C ILE A 58 -5.24 1.15 -9.75
N ILE A 59 -5.34 -0.14 -10.07
CA ILE A 59 -6.27 -1.06 -9.40
C ILE A 59 -5.95 -1.13 -7.91
N ALA A 60 -4.68 -1.26 -7.52
CA ALA A 60 -4.29 -1.27 -6.12
C ALA A 60 -4.68 0.03 -5.38
N ILE A 61 -4.48 1.20 -6.01
CA ILE A 61 -4.92 2.48 -5.46
C ILE A 61 -6.44 2.52 -5.31
N LEU A 62 -7.20 2.05 -6.29
CA LEU A 62 -8.66 2.00 -6.22
C LEU A 62 -9.14 1.02 -5.13
N CYS A 63 -8.50 -0.13 -4.99
CA CYS A 63 -8.75 -1.05 -3.90
C CYS A 63 -8.49 -0.40 -2.54
N GLY A 64 -7.38 0.32 -2.40
CA GLY A 64 -7.08 1.10 -1.20
C GLY A 64 -8.11 2.20 -0.93
N LEU A 65 -8.54 2.92 -1.97
CA LEU A 65 -9.59 3.94 -1.85
C LEU A 65 -10.88 3.35 -1.31
N ILE A 66 -11.32 2.22 -1.84
CA ILE A 66 -12.54 1.55 -1.40
C ILE A 66 -12.35 0.99 0.02
N LEU A 67 -11.29 0.23 0.28
CA LEU A 67 -11.09 -0.46 1.56
C LEU A 67 -10.84 0.52 2.70
N ASP A 68 -9.89 1.44 2.57
CA ASP A 68 -9.54 2.34 3.65
C ASP A 68 -10.65 3.36 3.94
N SER A 69 -11.35 3.84 2.91
CA SER A 69 -12.54 4.66 3.13
C SER A 69 -13.65 3.84 3.80
N SER A 70 -13.82 2.56 3.44
CA SER A 70 -14.81 1.69 4.11
C SER A 70 -14.46 1.49 5.58
N PHE A 71 -13.18 1.29 5.92
CA PHE A 71 -12.74 1.19 7.32
C PHE A 71 -13.00 2.48 8.10
N SER A 72 -12.82 3.64 7.48
CA SER A 72 -13.13 4.93 8.11
C SER A 72 -14.62 5.14 8.29
N ASN A 73 -15.44 4.82 7.27
CA ASN A 73 -16.90 4.99 7.32
C ASN A 73 -17.57 4.03 8.31
N LEU A 74 -17.04 2.80 8.43
CA LEU A 74 -17.51 1.82 9.41
C LEU A 74 -16.98 2.07 10.83
N SER A 75 -16.28 3.19 11.07
CA SER A 75 -15.65 3.52 12.35
C SER A 75 -14.75 2.40 12.89
N LEU A 76 -14.05 1.70 11.99
CA LEU A 76 -13.06 0.69 12.35
C LEU A 76 -11.68 1.33 12.56
N ILE A 77 -11.34 2.31 11.73
CA ILE A 77 -10.03 2.96 11.69
C ILE A 77 -10.21 4.46 11.50
N SER A 78 -9.43 5.26 12.23
CA SER A 78 -9.30 6.70 11.98
C SER A 78 -7.90 7.02 11.48
N TYR A 79 -7.80 7.82 10.42
CA TYR A 79 -6.53 8.25 9.84
C TYR A 79 -6.22 9.70 10.22
N LYS A 80 -4.94 9.99 10.53
CA LYS A 80 -4.47 11.36 10.74
C LYS A 80 -4.00 11.99 9.43
N GLY A 81 -4.12 13.31 9.35
CA GLY A 81 -3.55 14.13 8.27
C GLY A 81 -4.25 14.01 6.92
N GLY A 82 -4.31 15.14 6.21
CA GLY A 82 -4.88 15.24 4.86
C GLY A 82 -6.33 15.68 4.85
N ILE A 83 -6.74 16.36 3.77
CA ILE A 83 -8.10 16.89 3.63
C ILE A 83 -9.15 15.77 3.55
N LEU A 84 -8.83 14.67 2.87
CA LEU A 84 -9.73 13.53 2.65
C LEU A 84 -10.11 12.82 3.96
N ALA A 85 -9.19 12.78 4.93
CA ALA A 85 -9.44 12.21 6.25
C ALA A 85 -10.65 12.86 6.95
N LYS A 86 -10.90 14.16 6.71
CA LYS A 86 -12.02 14.89 7.31
C LYS A 86 -13.38 14.45 6.77
N TYR A 87 -13.41 13.82 5.61
CA TYR A 87 -14.62 13.33 4.94
C TYR A 87 -14.77 11.81 5.06
N SER A 88 -14.08 11.18 6.00
CA SER A 88 -14.03 9.72 6.15
C SER A 88 -13.55 8.99 4.88
N LEU A 89 -12.74 9.67 4.07
CA LEU A 89 -12.11 9.11 2.88
C LEU A 89 -10.65 8.79 3.16
N SER A 90 -10.11 7.81 2.44
CA SER A 90 -8.71 7.43 2.58
C SER A 90 -7.78 8.59 2.21
N PRO A 91 -6.82 8.95 3.09
CA PRO A 91 -5.88 10.02 2.78
C PRO A 91 -4.95 9.67 1.62
N LEU A 92 -4.45 10.69 0.92
CA LEU A 92 -3.50 10.47 -0.18
C LEU A 92 -2.24 9.70 0.26
N TRP A 93 -1.80 9.85 1.51
CA TRP A 93 -0.61 9.15 2.00
C TRP A 93 -0.80 7.63 2.13
N ILE A 94 -1.98 7.15 2.54
CA ILE A 94 -2.24 5.70 2.60
C ILE A 94 -2.42 5.14 1.18
N LEU A 95 -3.08 5.89 0.29
CA LEU A 95 -3.19 5.54 -1.14
C LEU A 95 -1.82 5.47 -1.83
N SER A 96 -0.89 6.35 -1.44
CA SER A 96 0.48 6.30 -1.92
C SER A 96 1.19 5.03 -1.45
N MET A 97 0.95 4.58 -0.22
CA MET A 97 1.46 3.29 0.24
C MET A 97 0.91 2.11 -0.58
N TRP A 98 -0.36 2.15 -1.01
CA TRP A 98 -0.92 1.15 -1.93
C TRP A 98 -0.21 1.14 -3.28
N ALA A 99 0.10 2.31 -3.84
CA ALA A 99 0.85 2.43 -5.08
C ALA A 99 2.26 1.83 -4.95
N GLY A 100 2.99 2.19 -3.89
CA GLY A 100 4.32 1.66 -3.60
C GLY A 100 4.30 0.14 -3.32
N PHE A 101 3.26 -0.35 -2.64
CA PHE A 101 3.06 -1.78 -2.41
C PHE A 101 2.86 -2.53 -3.72
N ALA A 102 2.02 -2.03 -4.63
CA ALA A 102 1.80 -2.63 -5.94
C ALA A 102 3.09 -2.72 -6.76
N LEU A 103 3.93 -1.68 -6.71
CA LEU A 103 5.24 -1.70 -7.35
C LEU A 103 6.16 -2.76 -6.74
N SER A 104 6.24 -2.82 -5.40
CA SER A 104 7.01 -3.84 -4.69
C SER A 104 6.50 -5.26 -4.99
N MET A 105 5.18 -5.42 -5.11
CA MET A 105 4.53 -6.67 -5.48
C MET A 105 5.00 -7.16 -6.86
N LEU A 106 5.01 -6.26 -7.86
CA LEU A 106 5.39 -6.57 -9.24
C LEU A 106 6.87 -6.95 -9.39
N TYR A 107 7.79 -6.20 -8.75
CA TYR A 107 9.23 -6.32 -9.03
C TYR A 107 10.03 -6.99 -7.91
N THR A 108 9.65 -6.82 -6.65
CA THR A 108 10.36 -7.41 -5.51
C THR A 108 9.79 -8.78 -5.15
N LEU A 109 8.46 -8.89 -5.11
CA LEU A 109 7.74 -10.12 -4.73
C LEU A 109 7.34 -11.00 -5.92
N GLU A 110 7.92 -10.78 -7.10
CA GLU A 110 7.65 -11.58 -8.29
C GLU A 110 7.78 -13.10 -8.04
N SER A 111 8.70 -13.53 -7.18
CA SER A 111 8.94 -14.96 -6.87
C SER A 111 7.74 -15.70 -6.24
N ILE A 112 6.74 -14.97 -5.75
CA ILE A 112 5.52 -15.53 -5.16
C ILE A 112 4.28 -15.28 -6.03
N ARG A 113 4.45 -14.75 -7.25
CA ARG A 113 3.33 -14.31 -8.11
C ARG A 113 2.32 -15.40 -8.45
N GLU A 114 2.75 -16.66 -8.55
CA GLU A 114 1.85 -17.80 -8.83
C GLU A 114 1.44 -18.55 -7.56
N LYS A 115 2.02 -18.19 -6.40
CA LYS A 115 1.81 -18.87 -5.12
C LYS A 115 0.68 -18.21 -4.34
N TYR A 116 -0.55 -18.30 -4.85
CA TYR A 116 -1.71 -17.56 -4.32
C TYR A 116 -1.97 -17.77 -2.82
N ILE A 117 -1.75 -18.99 -2.31
CA ILE A 117 -1.89 -19.28 -0.88
C ILE A 117 -0.84 -18.52 -0.07
N LEU A 118 0.41 -18.53 -0.51
CA LEU A 118 1.50 -17.82 0.17
C LEU A 118 1.28 -16.31 0.11
N SER A 119 0.85 -15.77 -1.04
CA SER A 119 0.52 -14.35 -1.16
C SER A 119 -0.66 -13.94 -0.29
N SER A 120 -1.66 -14.82 -0.11
CA SER A 120 -2.77 -14.62 0.81
C SER A 120 -2.30 -14.57 2.26
N LEU A 121 -1.45 -15.52 2.69
CA LEU A 121 -0.86 -15.52 4.03
C LEU A 121 -0.02 -14.26 4.30
N LEU A 122 0.74 -13.81 3.30
CA LEU A 122 1.51 -12.57 3.40
C LEU A 122 0.62 -11.35 3.53
N GLY A 123 -0.51 -11.29 2.83
CA GLY A 123 -1.51 -10.24 3.02
C GLY A 123 -2.15 -10.31 4.41
N LEU A 124 -2.55 -11.51 4.83
CA LEU A 124 -3.21 -11.78 6.11
C LEU A 124 -2.39 -11.28 7.31
N VAL A 125 -1.07 -11.44 7.25
CA VAL A 125 -0.16 -11.01 8.33
C VAL A 125 0.40 -9.61 8.07
N GLY A 126 0.85 -9.34 6.84
CA GLY A 126 1.51 -8.09 6.47
C GLY A 126 0.62 -6.87 6.53
N GLY A 127 -0.66 -7.00 6.17
CA GLY A 127 -1.66 -5.93 6.29
C GLY A 127 -1.80 -5.46 7.74
N PRO A 128 -2.29 -6.29 8.67
CA PRO A 128 -2.40 -5.93 10.09
C PRO A 128 -1.11 -5.42 10.72
N LEU A 129 0.05 -5.97 10.38
CA LEU A 129 1.33 -5.48 10.88
C LEU A 129 1.66 -4.07 10.38
N SER A 130 1.42 -3.78 9.10
CA SER A 130 1.62 -2.44 8.53
C SER A 130 0.74 -1.40 9.23
N TYR A 131 -0.54 -1.73 9.45
CA TYR A 131 -1.46 -0.81 10.16
C TYR A 131 -1.09 -0.67 11.63
N SER A 132 -0.63 -1.74 12.29
CA SER A 132 -0.12 -1.69 13.67
C SER A 132 1.11 -0.78 13.78
N ALA A 133 2.00 -0.79 12.78
CA ALA A 133 3.12 0.15 12.74
C ALA A 133 2.62 1.60 12.59
N GLY A 134 1.58 1.84 11.80
CA GLY A 134 0.90 3.15 11.73
C GLY A 134 0.28 3.57 13.07
N VAL A 135 -0.29 2.62 13.83
CA VAL A 135 -0.76 2.86 15.20
C VAL A 135 0.39 3.25 16.12
N GLY A 136 1.52 2.52 16.05
CA GLY A 136 2.72 2.84 16.84
C GLY A 136 3.29 4.23 16.54
N ILE A 137 3.17 4.71 15.29
CA ILE A 137 3.55 6.07 14.90
C ILE A 137 2.50 7.11 15.32
N GLY A 138 1.24 6.69 15.52
CA GLY A 138 0.11 7.57 15.78
C GLY A 138 -0.54 8.16 14.52
N SER A 139 -0.17 7.67 13.34
CA SER A 139 -0.82 8.05 12.06
C SER A 139 -2.19 7.40 11.89
N ILE A 140 -2.44 6.31 12.60
CA ILE A 140 -3.65 5.50 12.56
C ILE A 140 -4.16 5.27 13.99
N THR A 141 -5.47 5.37 14.20
CA THR A 141 -6.14 4.93 15.43
C THR A 141 -7.06 3.76 15.11
N ILE A 142 -6.90 2.63 15.81
CA ILE A 142 -7.86 1.53 15.76
C ILE A 142 -8.99 1.82 16.73
N LEU A 143 -10.22 1.79 16.22
CA LEU A 143 -11.42 2.15 16.98
C LEU A 143 -12.14 0.91 17.54
N THR A 144 -11.91 -0.28 16.98
CA THR A 144 -12.52 -1.54 17.43
C THR A 144 -11.53 -2.71 17.36
N THR A 145 -11.70 -3.72 18.22
CA THR A 145 -10.89 -4.95 18.16
C THR A 145 -11.13 -5.73 16.86
N TYR A 146 -12.32 -5.62 16.28
CA TYR A 146 -12.67 -6.28 15.01
C TYR A 146 -11.90 -5.71 13.81
N SER A 147 -11.37 -4.48 13.90
CA SER A 147 -10.62 -3.83 12.82
C SER A 147 -9.46 -4.67 12.32
N TYR A 148 -8.75 -5.38 13.22
CA TYR A 148 -7.66 -6.27 12.83
C TYR A 148 -8.12 -7.51 12.07
N ILE A 149 -9.30 -8.04 12.39
CA ILE A 149 -9.90 -9.17 11.66
C ILE A 149 -10.28 -8.72 10.25
N TYR A 150 -10.94 -7.56 10.12
CA TYR A 150 -11.28 -7.00 8.81
C TYR A 150 -10.03 -6.67 7.98
N LEU A 151 -8.99 -6.10 8.59
CA LEU A 151 -7.69 -5.86 7.94
C LEU A 151 -7.08 -7.17 7.44
N ALA A 152 -7.01 -8.19 8.30
CA ALA A 152 -6.42 -9.48 7.96
C ALA A 152 -7.16 -10.13 6.77
N ILE A 153 -8.49 -10.18 6.82
CA ILE A 153 -9.32 -10.75 5.75
C ILE A 153 -9.20 -9.95 4.46
N ALA A 154 -9.32 -8.62 4.53
CA ALA A 154 -9.26 -7.76 3.35
C ALA A 154 -7.91 -7.91 2.63
N TRP A 155 -6.80 -7.87 3.37
CA TRP A 155 -5.47 -8.02 2.78
C TRP A 155 -5.20 -9.46 2.31
N ALA A 156 -5.70 -10.47 3.02
CA ALA A 156 -5.60 -11.87 2.58
C ALA A 156 -6.29 -12.13 1.24
N LEU A 157 -7.35 -11.37 0.94
CA LEU A 157 -8.08 -11.46 -0.33
C LEU A 157 -7.45 -10.58 -1.42
N ILE A 158 -7.09 -9.33 -1.09
CA ILE A 158 -6.65 -8.35 -2.10
C ILE A 158 -5.32 -8.74 -2.75
N VAL A 159 -4.36 -9.24 -1.96
CA VAL A 159 -3.01 -9.53 -2.43
C VAL A 159 -2.99 -10.63 -3.50
N PRO A 160 -3.59 -11.83 -3.28
CA PRO A 160 -3.64 -12.84 -4.33
C PRO A 160 -4.46 -12.40 -5.55
N LEU A 161 -5.49 -11.55 -5.38
CA LEU A 161 -6.27 -11.02 -6.50
C LEU A 161 -5.46 -10.07 -7.38
N LEU A 162 -4.64 -9.20 -6.77
CA LEU A 162 -3.72 -8.33 -7.50
C LEU A 162 -2.67 -9.14 -8.28
N PHE A 163 -2.09 -10.17 -7.67
CA PHE A 163 -1.20 -11.09 -8.37
C PHE A 163 -1.90 -11.82 -9.52
N LYS A 164 -3.11 -12.34 -9.29
CA LYS A 164 -3.90 -13.02 -10.33
C LYS A 164 -4.19 -12.10 -11.51
N TYR A 165 -4.57 -10.85 -11.25
CA TYR A 165 -4.78 -9.86 -12.29
C TYR A 165 -3.50 -9.56 -13.06
N ALA A 166 -2.37 -9.37 -12.36
CA ALA A 166 -1.07 -9.15 -12.99
C ALA A 166 -0.64 -10.34 -13.87
N ASN A 167 -0.92 -11.59 -13.46
CA ASN A 167 -0.59 -12.78 -14.23
C ASN A 167 -1.43 -12.93 -15.50
N ASN A 168 -2.72 -12.56 -15.46
CA ASN A 168 -3.61 -12.67 -16.62
C ASN A 168 -3.33 -11.64 -17.74
N GLN A 169 -2.39 -10.72 -17.52
CA GLN A 169 -2.05 -9.64 -18.45
C GLN A 169 -0.63 -9.79 -19.03
N ASP A 170 0.06 -10.89 -18.69
CA ASP A 170 1.30 -11.33 -19.36
C ASP A 170 0.96 -12.27 -20.52
#